data_AF-E0UQ35-F1
#
_entry.id   AF-E0UQ35-F1
#
_cell.length_a   1.000
_cell.length_b   1.000
_cell.length_c   1.000
_cell.angle_alpha   90.00
_cell.angle_beta   90.00
_cell.angle_gamma   90.00
#
_symmetry.space_group_name_H-M   'P 1'
#
loop_
_entity.id
_entity.type
_entity.pdbx_description
1 polymer ?
#
loop_
_entity_poly.entity_id
_entity_poly.type
_entity_poly.pdbx_seq_one_letter_code
_entity_poly.pdbx_strand_id
1 'polypeptide(L)'
;MSAKNNIIFGPVNSRRFGMSLGIDLSPSNKQCNFDCLYCELAPSATVDKQTEVVSVDEIINELTKHLHDKIDVITLTANGEPTLYPYLDELIDAINKIKGETKTLILTNSASLVDEKVFASLLKLDEVKLSLDAVSSDIFKKIDRPHPSITVENVVQKVIEFSQTYKGKLFIEILFVHGLNDTKEEIQKLNEVLHKIKCQRVDIGTIDRPPAYPVMGVSYKELHDIALKFDSTLPIHIASRIHAEPNNVYHTKEEILNTLDKRPLTMEDINLLFDEKSKENLNDLLTCNEIAIKKVGNLEFYIPANNLKRKRNNSKER
;
A
#
# COMPACT_ATOMS: atom_id res chain seq x y z
N MET A 1 -24.05 -10.97 -7.96
CA MET A 1 -23.87 -9.60 -8.47
C MET A 1 -22.38 -9.40 -8.62
N SER A 2 -21.89 -9.19 -9.84
CA SER A 2 -20.49 -8.82 -10.06
C SER A 2 -20.21 -7.57 -9.25
N ALA A 3 -19.23 -7.61 -8.35
CA ALA A 3 -18.75 -6.38 -7.73
C ALA A 3 -18.40 -5.43 -8.89
N LYS A 4 -18.89 -4.19 -8.84
CA LYS A 4 -18.33 -3.15 -9.71
C LYS A 4 -16.87 -2.99 -9.30
N ASN A 5 -15.97 -3.24 -10.24
CA ASN A 5 -14.54 -3.10 -10.04
C ASN A 5 -14.20 -1.61 -10.05
N ASN A 6 -14.36 -0.95 -8.90
CA ASN A 6 -14.07 0.47 -8.79
C ASN A 6 -12.55 0.69 -8.91
N ILE A 7 -12.12 1.18 -10.06
CA ILE A 7 -10.72 1.47 -10.40
C ILE A 7 -10.17 2.57 -9.49
N ILE A 8 -10.98 3.59 -9.20
CA ILE A 8 -10.62 4.71 -8.35
C ILE A 8 -11.18 4.48 -6.94
N PHE A 9 -10.43 4.90 -5.91
CA PHE A 9 -10.91 4.94 -4.53
C PHE A 9 -10.34 6.14 -3.77
N GLY A 10 -11.01 6.51 -2.69
CA GLY A 10 -10.75 7.78 -2.00
C GLY A 10 -11.57 8.94 -2.60
N PRO A 11 -11.13 10.20 -2.41
CA PRO A 11 -9.86 10.59 -1.81
C PRO A 11 -9.71 10.15 -0.34
N VAL A 12 -8.47 9.84 0.05
CA VAL A 12 -8.10 9.52 1.43
C VAL A 12 -7.05 10.52 1.92
N ASN A 13 -7.21 11.02 3.14
CA ASN A 13 -6.18 11.86 3.76
C ASN A 13 -4.99 10.97 4.15
N SER A 14 -3.93 11.02 3.34
CA SER A 14 -2.69 10.33 3.64
C SER A 14 -1.92 11.11 4.69
N ARG A 15 -1.66 10.44 5.82
CA ARG A 15 -0.76 10.89 6.89
C ARG A 15 0.61 11.41 6.41
N ARG A 16 1.03 11.04 5.19
CA ARG A 16 2.38 11.24 4.66
C ARG A 16 2.44 12.05 3.38
N PHE A 17 1.34 12.10 2.62
CA PHE A 17 1.33 12.56 1.23
C PHE A 17 0.18 13.53 0.93
N GLY A 18 -0.58 13.96 1.95
CA GLY A 18 -1.75 14.83 1.77
C GLY A 18 -2.97 14.08 1.24
N MET A 19 -3.89 14.79 0.61
CA MET A 19 -5.08 14.19 0.03
C MET A 19 -4.74 13.34 -1.20
N SER A 20 -4.91 12.03 -1.06
CA SER A 20 -4.54 11.03 -2.06
C SER A 20 -5.77 10.47 -2.76
N LEU A 21 -5.78 10.50 -4.09
CA LEU A 21 -6.71 9.73 -4.92
C LEU A 21 -6.03 8.43 -5.38
N GLY A 22 -6.59 7.29 -5.02
CA GLY A 22 -5.98 5.98 -5.32
C GLY A 22 -6.47 5.41 -6.64
N ILE A 23 -5.56 4.87 -7.45
CA ILE A 23 -5.85 4.05 -8.63
C ILE A 23 -5.47 2.62 -8.31
N ASP A 24 -6.44 1.72 -8.32
CA ASP A 24 -6.23 0.27 -8.22
C ASP A 24 -6.02 -0.31 -9.62
N LEU A 25 -4.81 -0.75 -9.92
CA LEU A 25 -4.44 -1.34 -11.20
C LEU A 25 -4.84 -2.82 -11.36
N SER A 26 -5.43 -3.43 -10.33
CA SER A 26 -5.92 -4.82 -10.36
C SER A 26 -7.31 -4.95 -9.69
N PRO A 27 -8.31 -4.13 -10.06
CA PRO A 27 -9.51 -3.97 -9.25
C PRO A 27 -10.42 -5.21 -9.21
N SER A 28 -10.24 -6.16 -10.13
CA SER A 28 -11.02 -7.40 -10.19
C SER A 28 -10.64 -8.42 -9.11
N ASN A 29 -9.35 -8.55 -8.81
CA ASN A 29 -8.81 -9.61 -7.97
C ASN A 29 -7.38 -9.29 -7.49
N LYS A 30 -6.92 -9.99 -6.45
CA LYS A 30 -5.54 -9.87 -5.94
C LYS A 30 -4.56 -10.52 -6.93
N GLN A 31 -3.78 -9.70 -7.65
CA GLN A 31 -2.70 -10.14 -8.54
C GLN A 31 -1.36 -9.57 -8.06
N CYS A 32 -0.62 -10.35 -7.27
CA CYS A 32 0.61 -9.92 -6.63
C CYS A 32 1.69 -10.98 -6.80
N ASN A 33 2.93 -10.54 -6.96
CA ASN A 33 4.09 -11.41 -6.91
C ASN A 33 4.53 -11.71 -5.48
N PHE A 34 3.95 -11.07 -4.46
CA PHE A 34 4.16 -11.34 -3.03
C PHE A 34 2.87 -11.78 -2.35
N ASP A 35 2.99 -12.48 -1.23
CA ASP A 35 1.86 -12.83 -0.37
C ASP A 35 2.18 -12.48 1.10
N CYS A 36 2.53 -11.21 1.34
CA CYS A 36 3.05 -10.73 2.60
C CYS A 36 2.18 -11.11 3.81
N LEU A 37 2.82 -11.49 4.91
CA LEU A 37 2.14 -11.86 6.16
C LEU A 37 1.22 -10.76 6.71
N TYR A 38 1.62 -9.50 6.54
CA TYR A 38 0.88 -8.35 7.05
C TYR A 38 -0.18 -7.83 6.07
N CYS A 39 -0.35 -8.46 4.89
CA CYS A 39 -1.27 -7.99 3.87
C CYS A 39 -2.72 -7.96 4.38
N GLU A 40 -3.43 -6.87 4.10
CA GLU A 40 -4.85 -6.67 4.46
C GLU A 40 -5.78 -7.44 3.50
N LEU A 41 -5.32 -7.71 2.28
CA LEU A 41 -6.04 -8.45 1.25
C LEU A 41 -6.05 -9.95 1.56
N ALA A 42 -7.06 -10.65 1.06
CA ALA A 42 -7.16 -12.09 1.22
C ALA A 42 -5.89 -12.84 0.74
N PRO A 43 -5.57 -14.00 1.33
CA PRO A 43 -4.53 -14.90 0.81
C PRO A 43 -4.75 -15.21 -0.66
N SER A 44 -3.69 -15.20 -1.46
CA SER A 44 -3.72 -15.62 -2.86
C SER A 44 -2.39 -16.26 -3.24
N ALA A 45 -2.40 -17.13 -4.26
CA ALA A 45 -1.15 -17.60 -4.85
C ALA A 45 -0.42 -16.43 -5.52
N THR A 46 0.90 -16.39 -5.38
CA THR A 46 1.73 -15.39 -6.06
C THR A 46 1.69 -15.62 -7.56
N VAL A 47 1.65 -14.52 -8.33
CA VAL A 47 1.72 -14.52 -9.81
C VAL A 47 2.89 -13.66 -10.28
N ASP A 48 3.44 -13.96 -11.45
CA ASP A 48 4.53 -13.20 -12.04
C ASP A 48 4.06 -12.08 -13.00
N LYS A 49 2.76 -12.06 -13.33
CA LYS A 49 2.12 -11.06 -14.20
C LYS A 49 0.63 -10.91 -13.88
N GLN A 50 0.05 -9.77 -14.24
CA GLN A 50 -1.40 -9.62 -14.27
C GLN A 50 -1.98 -10.27 -15.55
N THR A 51 -3.09 -10.98 -15.38
CA THR A 51 -3.88 -11.58 -16.48
C THR A 51 -5.21 -10.86 -16.69
N GLU A 52 -5.79 -10.33 -15.62
CA GLU A 52 -6.96 -9.45 -15.69
C GLU A 52 -6.48 -8.00 -15.64
N VAL A 53 -6.62 -7.28 -16.74
CA VAL A 53 -5.99 -5.98 -16.95
C VAL A 53 -7.04 -4.98 -17.40
N VAL A 54 -7.16 -3.87 -16.67
CA VAL A 54 -8.01 -2.74 -17.06
C VAL A 54 -7.30 -1.91 -18.12
N SER A 55 -8.02 -1.40 -19.12
CA SER A 55 -7.41 -0.58 -20.17
C SER A 55 -6.94 0.78 -19.64
N VAL A 56 -5.91 1.35 -20.25
CA VAL A 56 -5.42 2.71 -19.91
C VAL A 56 -6.54 3.74 -20.08
N ASP A 57 -7.31 3.65 -21.17
CA ASP A 57 -8.42 4.56 -21.44
C ASP A 57 -9.49 4.52 -20.35
N GLU A 58 -9.83 3.33 -19.85
CA GLU A 58 -10.81 3.19 -18.76
C GLU A 58 -10.29 3.81 -17.46
N ILE A 59 -9.02 3.60 -17.11
CA ILE A 59 -8.38 4.21 -15.94
C ILE A 59 -8.38 5.74 -16.06
N ILE A 60 -7.99 6.27 -17.22
CA ILE A 60 -7.92 7.73 -17.45
C ILE A 60 -9.31 8.37 -17.44
N ASN A 61 -10.32 7.69 -18.02
CA ASN A 61 -11.70 8.15 -17.98
C ASN A 61 -12.24 8.21 -16.54
N GLU A 62 -11.97 7.21 -15.72
CA GLU A 62 -12.38 7.21 -14.32
C GLU A 62 -11.58 8.23 -13.49
N LEU A 63 -10.27 8.33 -13.70
CA LEU A 63 -9.43 9.31 -13.02
C LEU A 63 -9.91 10.74 -13.29
N THR A 64 -10.22 11.08 -14.54
CA THR A 64 -10.67 12.42 -14.94
C THR A 64 -11.99 12.82 -14.27
N LYS A 65 -12.89 11.86 -13.99
CA LYS A 65 -14.15 12.13 -13.29
C LYS A 65 -13.96 12.48 -11.81
N HIS A 66 -12.91 11.97 -11.18
CA HIS A 66 -12.68 12.10 -9.73
C HIS A 66 -11.55 13.09 -9.38
N LEU A 67 -10.67 13.40 -10.33
CA LEU A 67 -9.58 14.35 -10.15
C LEU A 67 -10.13 15.78 -10.07
N HIS A 68 -9.68 16.54 -9.06
CA HIS A 68 -10.07 17.93 -8.82
C HIS A 68 -8.97 18.66 -8.03
N ASP A 69 -9.05 19.99 -7.97
CA ASP A 69 -7.97 20.88 -7.49
C ASP A 69 -7.54 20.68 -6.02
N LYS A 70 -8.30 19.91 -5.23
CA LYS A 70 -7.92 19.62 -3.84
C LYS A 70 -7.04 18.37 -3.72
N ILE A 71 -6.91 17.54 -4.76
CA ILE A 71 -6.11 16.32 -4.71
C ILE A 71 -4.63 16.70 -4.74
N ASP A 72 -3.88 16.33 -3.70
CA ASP A 72 -2.44 16.57 -3.63
C ASP A 72 -1.65 15.53 -4.44
N VAL A 73 -2.13 14.28 -4.42
CA VAL A 73 -1.42 13.14 -5.02
C VAL A 73 -2.36 12.10 -5.63
N ILE A 74 -1.99 11.61 -6.81
CA ILE A 74 -2.55 10.42 -7.46
C ILE A 74 -1.63 9.25 -7.10
N THR A 75 -2.17 8.27 -6.39
CA THR A 75 -1.41 7.11 -5.92
C THR A 75 -1.76 5.88 -6.75
N LEU A 76 -0.79 5.38 -7.52
CA LEU A 76 -0.81 4.08 -8.17
C LEU A 76 -0.62 2.99 -7.12
N THR A 77 -1.61 2.11 -7.01
CA THR A 77 -1.61 0.93 -6.14
C THR A 77 -2.31 -0.22 -6.87
N ALA A 78 -2.49 -1.35 -6.20
CA ALA A 78 -3.32 -2.42 -6.72
C ALA A 78 -3.92 -3.25 -5.57
N ASN A 79 -5.01 -3.95 -5.85
CA ASN A 79 -5.24 -5.24 -5.22
C ASN A 79 -4.12 -6.20 -5.67
N GLY A 80 -2.97 -6.12 -5.01
CA GLY A 80 -1.75 -6.83 -5.37
C GLY A 80 -0.58 -5.87 -5.64
N GLU A 81 0.23 -6.15 -6.66
CA GLU A 81 1.41 -5.35 -6.97
C GLU A 81 1.19 -4.49 -8.23
N PRO A 82 1.17 -3.15 -8.12
CA PRO A 82 0.90 -2.27 -9.26
C PRO A 82 1.94 -2.39 -10.38
N THR A 83 3.20 -2.74 -10.07
CA THR A 83 4.22 -2.88 -11.12
C THR A 83 4.05 -4.10 -12.01
N LEU A 84 3.11 -5.00 -11.70
CA LEU A 84 2.72 -6.09 -12.60
C LEU A 84 1.73 -5.67 -13.70
N TYR A 85 1.25 -4.42 -13.66
CA TYR A 85 0.38 -3.87 -14.71
C TYR A 85 1.16 -3.70 -16.03
N PRO A 86 0.76 -4.37 -17.12
CA PRO A 86 1.60 -4.47 -18.33
C PRO A 86 1.71 -3.17 -19.13
N TYR A 87 0.80 -2.21 -18.92
CA TYR A 87 0.78 -0.91 -19.60
C TYR A 87 1.21 0.24 -18.68
N LEU A 88 2.01 -0.05 -17.64
CA LEU A 88 2.41 0.94 -16.64
C LEU A 88 3.08 2.17 -17.23
N ASP A 89 3.98 1.98 -18.21
CA ASP A 89 4.67 3.08 -18.86
C ASP A 89 3.71 4.04 -19.58
N GLU A 90 2.80 3.47 -20.37
CA GLU A 90 1.77 4.18 -21.12
C GLU A 90 0.81 4.91 -20.18
N LEU A 91 0.39 4.25 -19.09
CA LEU A 91 -0.49 4.83 -18.10
C LEU A 91 0.16 6.03 -17.40
N ILE A 92 1.43 5.91 -16.98
CA ILE A 92 2.14 7.02 -16.34
C ILE A 92 2.24 8.21 -17.31
N ASP A 93 2.55 7.97 -18.58
CA ASP A 93 2.58 9.02 -19.60
C ASP A 93 1.20 9.66 -19.81
N ALA A 94 0.12 8.88 -19.77
CA ALA A 94 -1.24 9.40 -19.89
C ALA A 94 -1.66 10.22 -18.66
N ILE A 95 -1.36 9.77 -17.44
CA ILE A 95 -1.63 10.51 -16.21
C ILE A 95 -0.86 11.83 -16.20
N ASN A 96 0.43 11.82 -16.57
CA ASN A 96 1.27 13.01 -16.61
C ASN A 96 0.74 14.10 -17.55
N LYS A 97 -0.03 13.75 -18.58
CA LYS A 97 -0.68 14.71 -19.50
C LYS A 97 -1.87 15.44 -18.87
N ILE A 98 -2.55 14.83 -17.90
CA ILE A 98 -3.82 15.35 -17.35
C ILE A 98 -3.73 15.79 -15.88
N LYS A 99 -2.70 15.36 -15.13
CA LYS A 99 -2.61 15.57 -13.68
C LYS A 99 -2.43 17.03 -13.24
N GLY A 100 -2.02 17.92 -14.15
CA GLY A 100 -1.69 19.31 -13.82
C GLY A 100 -0.57 19.38 -12.77
N GLU A 101 -0.82 20.10 -11.68
CA GLU A 101 0.13 20.25 -10.57
C GLU A 101 0.12 19.07 -9.58
N THR A 102 -0.91 18.23 -9.63
CA THR A 102 -1.08 17.05 -8.77
C THR A 102 0.12 16.12 -8.89
N LYS A 103 0.62 15.61 -7.76
CA LYS A 103 1.75 14.67 -7.75
C LYS A 103 1.33 13.26 -8.12
N THR A 104 2.26 12.49 -8.65
CA THR A 104 2.11 11.05 -8.86
C THR A 104 2.96 10.29 -7.86
N LEU A 105 2.38 9.26 -7.26
CA LEU A 105 3.03 8.37 -6.32
C LEU A 105 2.76 6.92 -6.73
N ILE A 106 3.74 6.04 -6.58
CA ILE A 106 3.51 4.59 -6.59
C ILE A 106 3.95 3.99 -5.26
N LEU A 107 3.16 3.03 -4.76
CA LEU A 107 3.53 2.16 -3.64
C LEU A 107 3.83 0.77 -4.22
N THR A 108 5.06 0.28 -4.09
CA THR A 108 5.46 -1.00 -4.69
C THR A 108 6.31 -1.81 -3.72
N ASN A 109 6.21 -3.13 -3.82
CA ASN A 109 7.06 -4.07 -3.11
C ASN A 109 8.51 -4.15 -3.63
N SER A 110 8.85 -3.32 -4.63
CA SER A 110 10.18 -3.15 -5.22
C SER A 110 10.67 -4.31 -6.09
N ALA A 111 10.00 -5.47 -6.09
CA ALA A 111 10.54 -6.66 -6.72
C ALA A 111 10.66 -6.56 -8.24
N SER A 112 9.72 -5.86 -8.89
CA SER A 112 9.75 -5.67 -10.35
C SER A 112 10.77 -4.65 -10.82
N LEU A 113 11.51 -3.96 -9.94
CA LEU A 113 12.61 -3.08 -10.36
C LEU A 113 13.73 -3.83 -11.11
N VAL A 114 13.78 -5.15 -11.03
CA VAL A 114 14.67 -6.00 -11.83
C VAL A 114 14.35 -5.97 -13.32
N ASP A 115 13.11 -5.63 -13.69
CA ASP A 115 12.72 -5.39 -15.08
C ASP A 115 13.07 -3.96 -15.47
N GLU A 116 13.98 -3.81 -16.44
CA GLU A 116 14.44 -2.51 -16.94
C GLU A 116 13.31 -1.63 -17.48
N LYS A 117 12.22 -2.21 -17.99
CA LYS A 117 11.04 -1.45 -18.42
C LYS A 117 10.33 -0.83 -17.22
N VAL A 118 10.06 -1.62 -16.18
CA VAL A 118 9.44 -1.13 -14.95
C VAL A 118 10.35 -0.09 -14.29
N PHE A 119 11.65 -0.38 -14.18
CA PHE A 119 12.64 0.56 -13.65
C PHE A 119 12.55 1.91 -14.37
N ALA A 120 12.58 1.91 -15.71
CA ALA A 120 12.50 3.12 -16.52
C ALA A 120 11.15 3.85 -16.36
N SER A 121 10.03 3.13 -16.29
CA SER A 121 8.70 3.72 -16.08
C SER A 121 8.60 4.44 -14.73
N LEU A 122 9.13 3.85 -13.65
CA LEU A 122 9.07 4.47 -12.32
C LEU A 122 9.90 5.75 -12.22
N LEU A 123 10.92 5.94 -13.07
CA LEU A 123 11.70 7.18 -13.12
C LEU A 123 10.86 8.41 -13.55
N LYS A 124 9.70 8.19 -14.18
CA LYS A 124 8.81 9.25 -14.68
C LYS A 124 7.87 9.82 -13.61
N LEU A 125 7.79 9.20 -12.43
CA LEU A 125 6.89 9.59 -11.33
C LEU A 125 7.49 10.71 -10.47
N ASP A 126 6.63 11.55 -9.89
CA ASP A 126 7.08 12.59 -8.94
C ASP A 126 7.62 11.99 -7.64
N GLU A 127 6.95 10.94 -7.16
CA GLU A 127 7.24 10.27 -5.90
C GLU A 127 7.20 8.74 -6.08
N VAL A 128 8.13 8.02 -5.44
CA VAL A 128 8.17 6.55 -5.45
C VAL A 128 8.40 6.07 -4.03
N LYS A 129 7.60 5.09 -3.60
CA LYS A 129 7.75 4.45 -2.31
C LYS A 129 7.98 2.96 -2.47
N LEU A 130 9.17 2.54 -2.02
CA LEU A 130 9.70 1.18 -2.16
C LEU A 130 9.64 0.46 -0.81
N SER A 131 8.98 -0.68 -0.73
CA SER A 131 9.04 -1.54 0.46
C SER A 131 10.36 -2.31 0.51
N LEU A 132 10.94 -2.41 1.70
CA LEU A 132 12.17 -3.14 1.99
C LEU A 132 12.10 -3.77 3.39
N ASP A 133 11.14 -4.66 3.60
CA ASP A 133 10.84 -5.22 4.93
C ASP A 133 11.92 -6.18 5.45
N ALA A 134 12.67 -6.79 4.54
CA ALA A 134 13.73 -7.73 4.85
C ALA A 134 14.85 -7.66 3.80
N VAL A 135 16.08 -7.86 4.26
CA VAL A 135 17.28 -7.97 3.39
C VAL A 135 17.95 -9.34 3.48
N SER A 136 17.56 -10.17 4.46
CA SER A 136 17.97 -11.57 4.57
C SER A 136 17.00 -12.50 3.86
N SER A 137 17.51 -13.47 3.10
CA SER A 137 16.70 -14.42 2.33
C SER A 137 15.65 -15.16 3.18
N ASP A 138 16.04 -15.60 4.38
CA ASP A 138 15.13 -16.35 5.27
C ASP A 138 13.99 -15.50 5.82
N ILE A 139 14.25 -14.23 6.14
CA ILE A 139 13.23 -13.31 6.66
C ILE A 139 12.33 -12.83 5.53
N PHE A 140 12.90 -12.52 4.36
CA PHE A 140 12.16 -12.17 3.14
C PHE A 140 11.16 -13.27 2.73
N LYS A 141 11.60 -14.54 2.74
CA LYS A 141 10.71 -15.69 2.47
C LYS A 141 9.59 -15.86 3.50
N LYS A 142 9.82 -15.47 4.76
CA LYS A 142 8.84 -15.60 5.85
C LYS A 142 7.83 -14.45 5.82
N ILE A 143 8.31 -13.22 5.70
CA ILE A 143 7.50 -11.99 5.75
C ILE A 143 6.80 -11.77 4.42
N ASP A 144 7.57 -11.59 3.34
CA ASP A 144 7.06 -11.12 2.04
C ASP A 144 6.51 -12.24 1.17
N ARG A 145 6.99 -13.47 1.42
CA ARG A 145 6.54 -14.70 0.72
C ARG A 145 6.50 -14.49 -0.80
N PRO A 146 7.67 -14.18 -1.40
CA PRO A 146 7.75 -13.79 -2.79
C PRO A 146 7.48 -14.96 -3.73
N HIS A 147 7.10 -14.65 -4.97
CA HIS A 147 7.06 -15.59 -6.07
C HIS A 147 8.45 -16.26 -6.23
N PRO A 148 8.54 -17.57 -6.56
CA PRO A 148 9.81 -18.30 -6.56
C PRO A 148 10.91 -17.74 -7.47
N SER A 149 10.56 -16.92 -8.46
CA SER A 149 11.52 -16.26 -9.37
C SER A 149 12.23 -15.04 -8.74
N ILE A 150 11.80 -14.59 -7.56
CA ILE A 150 12.30 -13.36 -6.93
C ILE A 150 13.27 -13.71 -5.79
N THR A 151 14.43 -13.05 -5.80
CA THR A 151 15.44 -13.17 -4.75
C THR A 151 15.66 -11.82 -4.08
N VAL A 152 15.83 -11.81 -2.76
CA VAL A 152 16.01 -10.57 -2.00
C VAL A 152 17.25 -9.82 -2.44
N GLU A 153 18.32 -10.54 -2.79
CA GLU A 153 19.59 -9.97 -3.20
C GLU A 153 19.44 -9.09 -4.45
N ASN A 154 18.64 -9.55 -5.43
CA ASN A 154 18.36 -8.79 -6.64
C ASN A 154 17.47 -7.57 -6.35
N VAL A 155 16.47 -7.71 -5.46
CA VAL A 155 15.61 -6.60 -5.05
C VAL A 155 16.45 -5.52 -4.36
N VAL A 156 17.27 -5.87 -3.36
CA VAL A 156 18.14 -4.93 -2.66
C VAL A 156 19.06 -4.21 -3.64
N GLN A 157 19.71 -4.94 -4.54
CA GLN A 157 20.62 -4.36 -5.51
C GLN A 157 19.91 -3.35 -6.41
N LYS A 158 18.71 -3.67 -6.91
CA LYS A 158 17.93 -2.77 -7.76
C LYS A 158 17.35 -1.57 -7.01
N VAL A 159 16.97 -1.71 -5.74
CA VAL A 159 16.57 -0.58 -4.90
C VAL A 159 17.73 0.41 -4.72
N ILE A 160 18.95 -0.10 -4.48
CA ILE A 160 20.15 0.74 -4.39
C ILE A 160 20.38 1.46 -5.73
N GLU A 161 20.41 0.74 -6.85
CA GLU A 161 20.59 1.33 -8.20
C GLU A 161 19.52 2.38 -8.54
N PHE A 162 18.27 2.09 -8.22
CA PHE A 162 17.15 3.01 -8.42
C PHE A 162 17.37 4.30 -7.63
N SER A 163 17.78 4.20 -6.36
CA SER A 163 18.02 5.37 -5.51
C SER A 163 19.12 6.32 -6.01
N GLN A 164 20.09 5.81 -6.76
CA GLN A 164 21.15 6.63 -7.36
C GLN A 164 20.69 7.33 -8.64
N THR A 165 19.79 6.67 -9.39
CA THR A 165 19.31 7.14 -10.68
C THR A 165 18.14 8.11 -10.53
N TYR A 166 17.16 7.76 -9.70
CA TYR A 166 15.91 8.48 -9.54
C TYR A 166 16.10 9.90 -9.00
N LYS A 167 15.38 10.86 -9.60
CA LYS A 167 15.50 12.30 -9.30
C LYS A 167 14.29 12.88 -8.57
N GLY A 168 13.19 12.13 -8.48
CA GLY A 168 12.01 12.51 -7.70
C GLY A 168 12.20 12.21 -6.21
N LYS A 169 11.10 12.23 -5.46
CA LYS A 169 11.14 11.95 -4.01
C LYS A 169 11.06 10.45 -3.76
N LEU A 170 12.16 9.88 -3.28
CA LEU A 170 12.22 8.46 -2.92
C LEU A 170 11.92 8.27 -1.43
N PHE A 171 11.00 7.36 -1.14
CA PHE A 171 10.68 6.89 0.20
C PHE A 171 10.97 5.39 0.30
N ILE A 172 11.54 4.95 1.42
CA ILE A 172 11.62 3.53 1.76
C ILE A 172 10.57 3.23 2.83
N GLU A 173 9.85 2.11 2.72
CA GLU A 173 8.98 1.58 3.77
C GLU A 173 9.58 0.33 4.38
N ILE A 174 9.53 0.24 5.70
CA ILE A 174 9.84 -0.98 6.44
C ILE A 174 8.73 -1.22 7.46
N LEU A 175 7.98 -2.30 7.29
CA LEU A 175 6.97 -2.75 8.23
C LEU A 175 7.55 -3.82 9.16
N PHE A 176 7.60 -3.51 10.46
CA PHE A 176 8.10 -4.44 11.47
C PHE A 176 7.02 -5.43 11.90
N VAL A 177 7.40 -6.71 11.85
CA VAL A 177 6.60 -7.86 12.27
C VAL A 177 7.27 -8.52 13.46
N HIS A 178 6.51 -8.70 14.54
CA HIS A 178 7.05 -9.20 15.79
C HIS A 178 7.66 -10.59 15.65
N GLY A 179 8.90 -10.75 16.17
CA GLY A 179 9.67 -11.99 16.14
C GLY A 179 10.27 -12.35 14.78
N LEU A 180 10.22 -11.44 13.80
CA LEU A 180 10.80 -11.65 12.47
C LEU A 180 11.91 -10.62 12.18
N ASN A 181 11.56 -9.47 11.60
CA ASN A 181 12.53 -8.43 11.24
C ASN A 181 12.83 -7.44 12.37
N ASP A 182 12.26 -7.61 13.57
CA ASP A 182 12.48 -6.77 14.75
C ASP A 182 13.70 -7.16 15.61
N THR A 183 14.45 -8.18 15.18
CA THR A 183 15.69 -8.63 15.85
C THR A 183 16.84 -7.64 15.64
N LYS A 184 17.82 -7.62 16.55
CA LYS A 184 18.97 -6.71 16.45
C LYS A 184 19.80 -6.99 15.19
N GLU A 185 19.93 -8.26 14.84
CA GLU A 185 20.70 -8.74 13.70
C GLU A 185 20.07 -8.28 12.37
N GLU A 186 18.75 -8.38 12.24
CA GLU A 186 18.06 -7.92 11.02
C GLU A 186 18.05 -6.39 10.90
N ILE A 187 17.88 -5.67 12.02
CA ILE A 187 17.99 -4.20 12.03
C ILE A 187 19.39 -3.75 11.61
N GLN A 188 20.45 -4.44 12.06
CA GLN A 188 21.82 -4.13 11.66
C GLN A 188 22.02 -4.32 10.15
N LYS A 189 21.49 -5.39 9.56
CA LYS A 189 21.56 -5.60 8.11
C LYS A 189 20.78 -4.54 7.34
N LEU A 190 19.62 -4.12 7.85
CA LEU A 190 18.85 -3.00 7.28
C LEU A 190 19.65 -1.70 7.33
N ASN A 191 20.31 -1.36 8.45
CA ASN A 191 21.22 -0.21 8.55
C ASN A 191 22.26 -0.21 7.42
N GLU A 192 22.97 -1.34 7.26
CA GLU A 192 24.04 -1.48 6.26
C GLU A 192 23.55 -1.27 4.82
N VAL A 193 22.33 -1.72 4.51
CA VAL A 193 21.71 -1.53 3.20
C VAL A 193 21.22 -0.08 3.04
N LEU A 194 20.56 0.49 4.04
CA LEU A 194 20.01 1.84 3.99
C LEU A 194 21.10 2.91 3.80
N HIS A 195 22.31 2.71 4.32
CA HIS A 195 23.44 3.63 4.06
C HIS A 195 23.85 3.71 2.59
N LYS A 196 23.47 2.71 1.77
CA LYS A 196 23.73 2.70 0.32
C LYS A 196 22.59 3.32 -0.49
N ILE A 197 21.46 3.62 0.16
CA ILE A 197 20.24 4.10 -0.48
C ILE A 197 20.12 5.61 -0.29
N LYS A 198 20.03 6.34 -1.40
CA LYS A 198 19.74 7.77 -1.37
C LYS A 198 18.24 8.01 -1.39
N CYS A 199 17.62 8.15 -0.22
CA CYS A 199 16.19 8.46 -0.09
C CYS A 199 15.93 9.73 0.72
N GLN A 200 14.74 10.31 0.57
CA GLN A 200 14.32 11.46 1.35
C GLN A 200 13.94 11.06 2.78
N ARG A 201 13.32 9.88 2.95
CA ARG A 201 12.83 9.40 4.24
C ARG A 201 12.67 7.88 4.23
N VAL A 202 12.96 7.26 5.36
CA VAL A 202 12.68 5.85 5.65
C VAL A 202 11.51 5.81 6.64
N ASP A 203 10.34 5.43 6.15
CA ASP A 203 9.15 5.24 6.97
C ASP A 203 9.17 3.86 7.62
N ILE A 204 9.35 3.81 8.93
CA ILE A 204 9.18 2.58 9.71
C ILE A 204 7.78 2.52 10.31
N GLY A 205 7.17 1.34 10.24
CA GLY A 205 5.82 1.09 10.71
C GLY A 205 5.67 -0.28 11.38
N THR A 206 4.46 -0.54 11.84
CA THR A 206 4.04 -1.85 12.38
C THR A 206 2.66 -2.18 11.82
N ILE A 207 2.20 -3.41 12.03
CA ILE A 207 0.86 -3.86 11.63
C ILE A 207 -0.19 -3.04 12.40
N ASP A 208 -0.73 -2.00 11.76
CA ASP A 208 -1.71 -1.09 12.36
C ASP A 208 -3.13 -1.27 11.80
N ARG A 209 -3.32 -2.17 10.82
CA ARG A 209 -4.61 -2.61 10.28
C ARG A 209 -4.71 -4.14 10.30
N PRO A 210 -5.92 -4.72 10.30
CA PRO A 210 -6.08 -6.17 10.43
C PRO A 210 -5.48 -6.95 9.25
N PRO A 211 -4.43 -7.77 9.46
CA PRO A 211 -3.88 -8.59 8.39
C PRO A 211 -4.77 -9.80 8.12
N ALA A 212 -4.57 -10.43 6.96
CA ALA A 212 -5.25 -11.65 6.57
C ALA A 212 -4.63 -12.92 7.20
N TYR A 213 -3.38 -12.85 7.66
CA TYR A 213 -2.69 -13.93 8.37
C TYR A 213 -2.65 -13.69 9.89
N PRO A 214 -2.55 -14.75 10.72
CA PRO A 214 -2.42 -14.62 12.17
C PRO A 214 -0.99 -14.20 12.54
N VAL A 215 -0.71 -12.91 12.37
CA VAL A 215 0.59 -12.29 12.66
C VAL A 215 0.39 -11.07 13.55
N MET A 216 1.39 -10.76 14.37
CA MET A 216 1.37 -9.60 15.27
C MET A 216 2.41 -8.58 14.83
N GLY A 217 2.00 -7.31 14.85
CA GLY A 217 2.94 -6.20 14.75
C GLY A 217 3.67 -5.99 16.09
N VAL A 218 4.78 -5.27 16.04
CA VAL A 218 5.42 -4.71 17.24
C VAL A 218 4.57 -3.58 17.82
N SER A 219 4.64 -3.35 19.12
CA SER A 219 4.01 -2.20 19.79
C SER A 219 4.68 -0.88 19.38
N TYR A 220 4.01 0.25 19.61
CA TYR A 220 4.61 1.57 19.37
C TYR A 220 5.87 1.82 20.21
N LYS A 221 5.91 1.28 21.43
CA LYS A 221 7.11 1.36 22.27
C LYS A 221 8.26 0.59 21.63
N GLU A 222 8.01 -0.65 21.21
CA GLU A 222 9.02 -1.46 20.50
C GLU A 222 9.44 -0.79 19.18
N LEU A 223 8.52 -0.21 18.42
CA LEU A 223 8.83 0.52 17.19
C LEU A 223 9.72 1.74 17.44
N HIS A 224 9.49 2.46 18.53
CA HIS A 224 10.36 3.55 18.98
C HIS A 224 11.75 3.03 19.40
N ASP A 225 11.81 1.92 20.16
CA ASP A 225 13.07 1.28 20.54
C ASP A 225 13.84 0.75 19.32
N ILE A 226 13.14 0.30 18.27
CA ILE A 226 13.70 -0.09 16.98
C ILE A 226 14.26 1.13 16.25
N ALA A 227 13.53 2.25 16.21
CA ALA A 227 13.98 3.49 15.59
C ALA A 227 15.34 3.95 16.15
N LEU A 228 15.53 3.82 17.47
CA LEU A 228 16.77 4.18 18.16
C LEU A 228 17.96 3.26 17.84
N LYS A 229 17.74 2.10 17.21
CA LYS A 229 18.80 1.18 16.78
C LYS A 229 19.29 1.46 15.36
N PHE A 230 18.59 2.30 14.61
CA PHE A 230 19.07 2.78 13.32
C PHE A 230 20.16 3.85 13.51
N ASP A 231 21.10 3.90 12.57
CA ASP A 231 22.12 4.94 12.59
C ASP A 231 21.47 6.34 12.51
N SER A 232 21.92 7.27 13.35
CA SER A 232 21.33 8.62 13.47
C SER A 232 21.45 9.48 12.21
N THR A 233 22.30 9.10 11.25
CA THR A 233 22.42 9.77 9.95
C THR A 233 21.33 9.37 8.96
N LEU A 234 20.61 8.27 9.23
CA LEU A 234 19.51 7.83 8.39
C LEU A 234 18.23 8.64 8.69
N PRO A 235 17.45 9.04 7.67
CA PRO A 235 16.24 9.85 7.85
C PRO A 235 15.05 8.97 8.28
N ILE A 236 15.16 8.33 9.44
CA ILE A 236 14.13 7.44 10.00
C ILE A 236 12.94 8.26 10.49
N HIS A 237 11.75 7.84 10.06
CA HIS A 237 10.48 8.43 10.46
C HIS A 237 9.52 7.32 10.91
N ILE A 238 9.00 7.44 12.14
CA ILE A 238 7.96 6.53 12.63
C ILE A 238 6.62 6.97 12.06
N ALA A 239 6.01 6.12 11.23
CA ALA A 239 4.69 6.38 10.67
C ALA A 239 3.62 6.28 11.79
N SER A 240 3.30 7.41 12.43
CA SER A 240 2.27 7.53 13.48
C SER A 240 1.00 8.24 12.99
N ARG A 241 -0.10 8.14 13.75
CA ARG A 241 -1.44 8.64 13.36
C ARG A 241 -1.74 10.10 13.71
N ILE A 242 -0.78 10.86 14.26
CA ILE A 242 -1.15 11.90 15.23
C ILE A 242 -1.73 13.19 14.61
N HIS A 243 -1.58 13.50 13.32
CA HIS A 243 -2.09 14.79 12.78
C HIS A 243 -2.56 14.70 11.32
N ALA A 244 -3.87 14.73 11.08
CA ALA A 244 -4.46 14.95 9.76
C ALA A 244 -5.60 15.98 9.87
N GLU A 245 -5.67 16.93 8.94
CA GLU A 245 -6.76 17.92 8.92
C GLU A 245 -8.07 17.30 8.38
N PRO A 246 -9.24 17.63 8.95
CA PRO A 246 -10.53 17.15 8.45
C PRO A 246 -10.83 17.75 7.07
N ASN A 247 -11.40 16.95 6.16
CA ASN A 247 -11.82 17.42 4.83
C ASN A 247 -13.30 17.18 4.53
N ASN A 248 -13.98 16.30 5.29
CA ASN A 248 -15.44 16.10 5.26
C ASN A 248 -16.02 16.03 3.84
N VAL A 249 -15.57 15.03 3.07
CA VAL A 249 -16.02 14.81 1.69
C VAL A 249 -17.23 13.87 1.68
N TYR A 250 -18.14 14.11 0.73
CA TYR A 250 -19.27 13.21 0.50
C TYR A 250 -18.83 11.94 -0.22
N HIS A 251 -19.30 10.79 0.28
CA HIS A 251 -19.12 9.46 -0.28
C HIS A 251 -20.45 8.71 -0.29
N THR A 252 -20.76 8.11 -1.43
CA THR A 252 -21.87 7.17 -1.60
C THR A 252 -21.60 5.86 -0.86
N LYS A 253 -22.66 5.06 -0.62
CA LYS A 253 -22.54 3.73 0.00
C LYS A 253 -21.56 2.81 -0.75
N GLU A 254 -21.55 2.90 -2.08
CA GLU A 254 -20.68 2.10 -2.94
C GLU A 254 -19.19 2.49 -2.77
N GLU A 255 -18.90 3.80 -2.73
CA GLU A 255 -17.54 4.32 -2.51
C GLU A 255 -17.02 4.02 -1.10
N ILE A 256 -17.90 4.04 -0.10
CA ILE A 256 -17.56 3.65 1.28
C ILE A 256 -17.14 2.17 1.32
N LEU A 257 -17.96 1.27 0.77
CA LEU A 257 -17.63 -0.17 0.75
C LEU A 257 -16.32 -0.45 0.01
N ASN A 258 -16.12 0.18 -1.15
CA ASN A 258 -14.89 0.08 -1.94
C ASN A 258 -13.66 0.58 -1.16
N THR A 259 -13.78 1.70 -0.47
CA THR A 259 -12.70 2.25 0.36
C THR A 259 -12.36 1.31 1.51
N LEU A 260 -13.36 0.80 2.24
CA LEU A 260 -13.15 -0.09 3.38
C LEU A 260 -12.61 -1.48 2.99
N ASP A 261 -12.91 -1.96 1.78
CA ASP A 261 -12.38 -3.25 1.29
C ASP A 261 -10.87 -3.18 1.01
N LYS A 262 -10.42 -2.05 0.43
CA LYS A 262 -9.02 -1.77 0.12
C LYS A 262 -8.24 -1.25 1.31
N ARG A 263 -8.93 -0.57 2.21
CA ARG A 263 -8.36 0.13 3.37
C ARG A 263 -9.39 0.21 4.50
N PRO A 264 -9.40 -0.74 5.45
CA PRO A 264 -10.19 -0.66 6.67
C PRO A 264 -9.97 0.68 7.38
N LEU A 265 -10.99 1.34 7.93
CA LEU A 265 -10.86 2.66 8.58
C LEU A 265 -11.31 2.61 10.06
N THR A 266 -10.74 3.45 10.93
CA THR A 266 -11.27 3.67 12.30
C THR A 266 -12.37 4.73 12.32
N MET A 267 -13.09 4.89 13.43
CA MET A 267 -14.03 6.01 13.59
C MET A 267 -13.33 7.38 13.55
N GLU A 268 -12.07 7.45 14.03
CA GLU A 268 -11.25 8.66 13.90
C GLU A 268 -10.94 8.96 12.42
N ASP A 269 -10.54 7.95 11.64
CA ASP A 269 -10.35 8.08 10.19
C ASP A 269 -11.66 8.56 9.52
N ILE A 270 -12.80 7.95 9.87
CA ILE A 270 -14.13 8.31 9.33
C ILE A 270 -14.48 9.77 9.66
N ASN A 271 -14.28 10.21 10.90
CA ASN A 271 -14.62 11.58 11.32
C ASN A 271 -13.79 12.65 10.62
N LEU A 272 -12.59 12.31 10.15
CA LEU A 272 -11.73 13.21 9.38
C LEU A 272 -12.10 13.24 7.89
N LEU A 273 -12.53 12.10 7.35
CA LEU A 273 -12.73 11.92 5.91
C LEU A 273 -14.17 12.23 5.48
N PHE A 274 -15.16 11.80 6.24
CA PHE A 274 -16.55 11.72 5.80
C PHE A 274 -17.37 12.93 6.28
N ASP A 275 -18.17 13.50 5.37
CA ASP A 275 -19.22 14.44 5.75
C ASP A 275 -20.35 13.75 6.54
N GLU A 276 -21.29 14.54 7.09
CA GLU A 276 -22.38 14.01 7.91
C GLU A 276 -23.27 13.03 7.12
N LYS A 277 -23.52 13.30 5.84
CA LYS A 277 -24.33 12.42 4.99
C LYS A 277 -23.64 11.09 4.70
N SER A 278 -22.33 11.07 4.62
CA SER A 278 -21.52 9.87 4.47
C SER A 278 -21.49 9.04 5.76
N LYS A 279 -21.54 9.70 6.93
CA LYS A 279 -21.70 9.01 8.22
C LYS A 279 -23.10 8.39 8.36
N GLU A 280 -24.14 9.05 7.84
CA GLU A 280 -25.48 8.44 7.72
C GLU A 280 -25.45 7.21 6.81
N ASN A 281 -24.83 7.32 5.62
CA ASN A 281 -24.64 6.19 4.70
C ASN A 281 -23.89 5.02 5.37
N LEU A 282 -22.85 5.30 6.17
CA LEU A 282 -22.11 4.29 6.93
C LEU A 282 -22.99 3.61 7.99
N ASN A 283 -23.80 4.37 8.73
CA ASN A 283 -24.73 3.84 9.73
C ASN A 283 -25.81 2.95 9.12
N ASP A 284 -26.31 3.31 7.94
CA ASP A 284 -27.22 2.45 7.18
C ASP A 284 -26.55 1.11 6.83
N LEU A 285 -25.32 1.14 6.31
CA LEU A 285 -24.56 -0.08 5.96
C LEU A 285 -24.28 -0.96 7.18
N LEU A 286 -24.01 -0.37 8.34
CA LEU A 286 -23.88 -1.09 9.62
C LEU A 286 -25.21 -1.75 10.02
N THR A 287 -26.32 -1.03 9.93
CA THR A 287 -27.66 -1.55 10.28
C THR A 287 -28.09 -2.68 9.33
N CYS A 288 -27.69 -2.61 8.06
CA CYS A 288 -27.93 -3.64 7.06
C CYS A 288 -26.95 -4.84 7.15
N ASN A 289 -26.00 -4.84 8.10
CA ASN A 289 -24.94 -5.86 8.23
C ASN A 289 -24.03 -6.00 7.00
N GLU A 290 -23.87 -4.94 6.21
CA GLU A 290 -22.92 -4.92 5.08
C GLU A 290 -21.50 -4.55 5.53
N ILE A 291 -21.37 -3.84 6.66
CA ILE A 291 -20.12 -3.52 7.34
C ILE A 291 -20.09 -4.19 8.71
N ALA A 292 -18.90 -4.58 9.16
CA ALA A 292 -18.67 -5.09 10.50
C ALA A 292 -17.43 -4.45 11.15
N ILE A 293 -17.34 -4.58 12.48
CA ILE A 293 -16.24 -4.03 13.28
C ILE A 293 -15.26 -5.15 13.65
N LYS A 294 -13.96 -4.94 13.35
CA LYS A 294 -12.87 -5.84 13.71
C LYS A 294 -11.87 -5.12 14.61
N LYS A 295 -11.56 -5.72 15.77
CA LYS A 295 -10.60 -5.17 16.74
C LYS A 295 -9.17 -5.63 16.42
N VAL A 296 -8.22 -4.69 16.42
CA VAL A 296 -6.78 -4.95 16.29
C VAL A 296 -6.04 -4.14 17.35
N GLY A 297 -5.38 -4.83 18.28
CA GLY A 297 -4.86 -4.18 19.49
C GLY A 297 -5.98 -3.49 20.27
N ASN A 298 -5.85 -2.18 20.48
CA ASN A 298 -6.82 -1.35 21.20
C ASN A 298 -7.77 -0.57 20.27
N LEU A 299 -7.68 -0.78 18.95
CA LEU A 299 -8.43 -0.01 17.96
C LEU A 299 -9.51 -0.86 17.30
N GLU A 300 -10.59 -0.20 16.92
CA GLU A 300 -11.72 -0.78 16.19
C GLU A 300 -11.72 -0.27 14.75
N PHE A 301 -11.77 -1.21 13.79
CA PHE A 301 -11.80 -0.91 12.36
C PHE A 301 -13.12 -1.36 11.74
N TYR A 302 -13.66 -0.53 10.87
CA TYR A 302 -14.78 -0.84 10.00
C TYR A 302 -14.26 -1.56 8.76
N ILE A 303 -14.85 -2.72 8.45
CA ILE A 303 -14.53 -3.54 7.28
C ILE A 303 -15.82 -4.03 6.61
N PRO A 304 -15.83 -4.36 5.32
CA PRO A 304 -16.92 -5.10 4.70
C PRO A 304 -17.21 -6.41 5.46
N ALA A 305 -18.48 -6.72 5.72
CA ALA A 305 -18.87 -7.84 6.58
C ALA A 305 -18.45 -9.22 6.01
N ASN A 306 -18.39 -9.35 4.69
CA ASN A 306 -17.82 -10.53 4.01
C ASN A 306 -16.33 -10.76 4.38
N ASN A 307 -15.58 -9.72 4.75
CA ASN A 307 -14.17 -9.82 5.10
C ASN A 307 -13.94 -10.48 6.47
N LEU A 308 -14.93 -10.46 7.38
CA LEU A 308 -14.87 -11.24 8.63
C LEU A 308 -14.83 -12.75 8.39
N LYS A 309 -15.45 -13.21 7.31
CA LYS A 309 -15.64 -14.63 6.99
C LYS A 309 -14.56 -15.17 6.04
N ARG A 310 -13.58 -14.36 5.63
CA ARG A 310 -12.45 -14.79 4.77
C ARG A 310 -11.69 -15.93 5.47
N LYS A 311 -12.07 -17.17 5.16
CA LYS A 311 -11.28 -18.37 5.44
C LYS A 311 -10.43 -18.68 4.23
N ARG A 312 -9.25 -19.26 4.48
CA ARG A 312 -8.33 -19.76 3.46
C ARG A 312 -9.11 -20.65 2.48
N ASN A 313 -9.28 -20.22 1.23
CA ASN A 313 -9.58 -21.16 0.16
C ASN A 313 -8.33 -22.02 0.02
N ASN A 314 -8.37 -23.23 0.55
CA ASN A 314 -7.38 -24.25 0.23
C ASN A 314 -7.58 -24.63 -1.23
N SER A 315 -6.97 -23.88 -2.16
CA SER A 315 -6.71 -24.38 -3.51
C SER A 315 -5.60 -25.44 -3.42
N LYS A 316 -5.92 -26.59 -2.81
CA LYS A 316 -5.36 -27.87 -3.22
C LYS A 316 -6.17 -28.29 -4.44
N GLU A 317 -5.68 -27.95 -5.63
CA GLU A 317 -5.92 -28.67 -6.89
C GLU A 317 -5.31 -27.85 -8.03
N ARG A 318 -4.03 -28.08 -8.32
CA ARG A 318 -3.44 -28.37 -9.64
C ARG A 318 -1.92 -28.46 -9.52
#